data_AF-A0A7M2C1N5-F1
#
_entry.id   AF-A0A7M2C1N5-F1
#
_cell.length_a   1.000
_cell.length_b   1.000
_cell.length_c   1.000
_cell.angle_alpha   90.00
_cell.angle_beta   90.00
_cell.angle_gamma   90.00
#
_symmetry.space_group_name_H-M   'P 1'
#
loop_
_entity.id
_entity.type
_entity.pdbx_description
1 polymer ?
#
loop_
_entity_poly.entity_id
_entity_poly.type
_entity_poly.pdbx_seq_one_letter_code
_entity_poly.pdbx_strand_id
1 'polypeptide(L)'
;MTKISEAALERVVLPTAAWDLTSFLENAKSQIQLWGGLLLMLLGAVGLVWGGVLLIKKLMATPQSAGQQQGWGTIALLILVGGALGTGGWSLINTIGSGGQKTLEDLGGGSVLVQTVSHVLTSGVLG
;
A
#
# COMPACT_ATOMS: atom_id res chain seq x y z
N MET A 1 -70.08 -19.24 19.36
CA MET A 1 -69.69 -17.94 18.77
C MET A 1 -68.38 -17.51 19.41
N THR A 2 -67.27 -17.81 18.75
CA THR A 2 -65.90 -17.52 19.19
C THR A 2 -65.52 -16.10 18.77
N LYS A 3 -65.34 -15.19 19.74
CA LYS A 3 -64.76 -13.87 19.50
C LYS A 3 -63.24 -13.99 19.41
N ILE A 4 -62.78 -14.33 18.21
CA ILE A 4 -61.40 -14.10 17.76
C ILE A 4 -61.38 -12.69 17.18
N SER A 5 -61.34 -11.68 18.05
CA SER A 5 -61.17 -10.29 17.63
C SER A 5 -59.79 -9.81 18.07
N GLU A 6 -58.97 -9.53 17.06
CA GLU A 6 -57.75 -8.70 17.09
C GLU A 6 -56.56 -9.21 17.90
N ALA A 7 -55.82 -10.15 17.31
CA ALA A 7 -54.36 -10.06 17.37
C ALA A 7 -53.93 -9.05 16.30
N ALA A 8 -53.73 -7.79 16.70
CA ALA A 8 -53.02 -6.83 15.87
C ALA A 8 -51.65 -7.42 15.55
N LEU A 9 -51.32 -7.52 14.27
CA LEU A 9 -49.98 -7.89 13.83
C LEU A 9 -49.00 -6.81 14.29
N GLU A 10 -48.36 -7.02 15.44
CA GLU A 10 -47.12 -6.33 15.76
C GLU A 10 -46.20 -6.57 14.57
N ARG A 11 -45.97 -5.53 13.78
CA ARG A 11 -44.92 -5.55 12.78
C ARG A 11 -43.64 -5.71 13.55
N VAL A 12 -43.13 -6.94 13.59
CA VAL A 12 -41.75 -7.21 13.99
C VAL A 12 -40.90 -6.48 12.97
N VAL A 13 -40.54 -5.24 13.29
CA VAL A 13 -39.48 -4.52 12.60
C VAL A 13 -38.23 -5.26 12.99
N LEU A 14 -37.91 -6.31 12.22
CA LEU A 14 -36.59 -6.91 12.26
C LEU A 14 -35.63 -5.74 12.02
N PRO A 15 -34.63 -5.53 12.88
CA PRO A 15 -33.58 -4.58 12.57
C PRO A 15 -33.05 -5.00 11.20
N THR A 16 -33.41 -4.24 10.16
CA THR A 16 -32.72 -4.35 8.90
C THR A 16 -31.35 -3.82 9.23
N ALA A 17 -30.46 -4.71 9.66
CA ALA A 17 -29.04 -4.45 9.71
C ALA A 17 -28.71 -4.01 8.29
N ALA A 18 -28.71 -2.70 8.08
CA ALA A 18 -28.37 -2.12 6.80
C ALA A 18 -26.96 -2.61 6.56
N TRP A 19 -26.82 -3.57 5.64
CA TRP A 19 -25.54 -3.99 5.11
C TRP A 19 -24.98 -2.79 4.35
N ASP A 20 -24.36 -1.88 5.10
CA ASP A 20 -23.67 -0.74 4.52
C ASP A 20 -22.34 -1.26 3.98
N LEU A 21 -22.36 -1.58 2.68
CA LEU A 21 -21.19 -1.98 1.92
C LEU A 21 -20.04 -0.99 2.07
N THR A 22 -20.34 0.30 2.24
CA THR A 22 -19.33 1.35 2.45
C THR A 22 -18.60 1.12 3.76
N SER A 23 -19.35 1.01 4.86
CA SER A 23 -18.80 0.69 6.18
C SER A 23 -18.04 -0.64 6.20
N PHE A 24 -18.52 -1.67 5.49
CA PHE A 24 -17.79 -2.93 5.37
C PHE A 24 -16.45 -2.76 4.64
N LEU A 25 -16.43 -2.07 3.50
CA LEU A 25 -15.23 -1.85 2.70
C LEU A 25 -14.22 -0.94 3.41
N GLU A 26 -14.67 0.09 4.11
CA GLU A 26 -13.81 0.96 4.92
C GLU A 26 -13.15 0.18 6.07
N ASN A 27 -13.93 -0.65 6.78
CA ASN A 27 -13.39 -1.53 7.81
C ASN A 27 -12.42 -2.56 7.23
N ALA A 28 -12.76 -3.18 6.10
CA ALA A 28 -11.87 -4.12 5.42
C ALA A 28 -10.56 -3.46 4.99
N LYS A 29 -10.61 -2.25 4.43
CA LYS A 29 -9.42 -1.47 4.07
C LYS A 29 -8.57 -1.16 5.30
N SER A 30 -9.20 -0.70 6.39
CA SER A 30 -8.50 -0.41 7.66
C SER A 30 -7.81 -1.65 8.22
N GLN A 31 -8.50 -2.80 8.20
CA GLN A 31 -7.94 -4.07 8.66
C GLN A 31 -6.77 -4.52 7.76
N ILE A 32 -6.91 -4.46 6.44
CA ILE A 32 -5.81 -4.80 5.51
C ILE A 32 -4.61 -3.89 5.74
N GLN A 33 -4.82 -2.60 5.99
CA GLN A 33 -3.74 -1.66 6.31
C GLN A 33 -3.04 -2.02 7.62
N LEU A 34 -3.79 -2.39 8.65
CA LEU A 34 -3.23 -2.79 9.93
C LEU A 34 -2.44 -4.09 9.80
N TRP A 35 -3.05 -5.14 9.24
CA TRP A 35 -2.42 -6.45 9.08
C TRP A 35 -1.25 -6.41 8.09
N GLY A 36 -1.40 -5.68 6.99
CA GLY A 36 -0.35 -5.46 6.00
C GLY A 36 0.85 -4.72 6.61
N GLY A 37 0.60 -3.66 7.38
CA GLY A 37 1.65 -2.95 8.11
C GLY A 37 2.36 -3.82 9.13
N LEU A 38 1.61 -4.62 9.89
CA LEU A 38 2.17 -5.50 10.93
C LEU A 38 3.00 -6.64 10.33
N LEU A 39 2.56 -7.21 9.21
CA LEU A 39 3.31 -8.22 8.46
C LEU A 39 4.60 -7.64 7.88
N LEU A 40 4.55 -6.45 7.27
CA LEU A 40 5.74 -5.77 6.74
C LEU A 40 6.71 -5.37 7.85
N MET A 41 6.19 -4.97 9.02
CA MET A 41 7.01 -4.70 10.19
C MET A 41 7.76 -5.96 10.64
N LEU A 42 7.09 -7.11 10.70
CA LEU A 42 7.72 -8.40 11.01
C LEU A 42 8.78 -8.77 9.99
N LEU A 43 8.48 -8.68 8.69
CA LEU A 43 9.47 -8.96 7.63
C LEU A 43 10.66 -7.99 7.68
N GLY A 44 10.40 -6.71 7.93
CA GLY A 44 11.43 -5.69 8.08
C GLY A 44 12.34 -5.97 9.27
N ALA A 45 11.78 -6.35 10.41
CA ALA A 45 12.55 -6.74 11.60
C ALA A 45 13.43 -7.97 11.32
N VAL A 46 12.89 -9.01 10.66
CA VAL A 46 13.68 -10.20 10.26
C VAL A 46 14.81 -9.80 9.32
N GLY A 47 14.52 -8.96 8.32
CA GLY A 47 15.53 -8.46 7.37
C GLY A 47 16.62 -7.63 8.04
N LEU A 48 16.27 -6.80 9.01
CA LEU A 48 17.21 -5.97 9.77
C LEU A 48 18.11 -6.83 10.66
N VAL A 49 17.55 -7.82 11.37
CA VAL A 49 18.32 -8.78 12.19
C VAL A 49 19.28 -9.57 11.30
N TRP A 50 18.79 -10.11 10.18
CA TRP A 50 19.62 -10.89 9.25
C TRP A 50 20.73 -10.04 8.60
N GLY A 51 20.39 -8.82 8.18
CA GLY A 51 21.35 -7.85 7.65
C GLY A 51 22.42 -7.49 8.67
N GLY A 52 22.04 -7.29 9.94
CA GLY A 52 22.97 -7.08 11.04
C GLY A 52 23.92 -8.26 11.25
N VAL A 53 23.40 -9.49 11.24
CA VAL A 53 24.24 -10.70 11.36
C VAL A 53 25.25 -10.79 10.21
N LEU A 54 24.82 -10.54 8.97
CA LEU A 54 25.70 -10.55 7.80
C LEU A 54 26.75 -9.44 7.84
N LEU A 55 26.38 -8.25 8.30
CA LEU A 55 27.29 -7.13 8.51
C LEU A 55 28.41 -7.51 9.47
N ILE A 56 28.04 -8.06 10.64
CA ILE A 56 29.00 -8.49 11.66
C ILE A 56 29.89 -9.63 11.14
N LYS A 57 29.30 -10.62 10.45
CA LYS A 57 30.08 -11.70 9.81
C LYS A 57 31.06 -11.18 8.76
N LYS A 58 30.71 -10.11 8.04
CA LYS A 58 31.57 -9.51 7.03
C LYS A 58 32.67 -8.65 7.62
N LEU A 59 32.39 -7.94 8.71
CA LEU A 59 33.39 -7.17 9.46
C LEU A 59 34.43 -8.07 10.15
N MET A 60 34.03 -9.26 10.59
CA MET A 60 34.92 -10.23 11.23
C MET A 60 35.61 -11.18 10.23
N ALA A 61 35.38 -11.01 8.93
CA ALA A 61 35.91 -11.92 7.92
C ALA A 61 37.39 -11.65 7.64
N THR A 62 38.20 -12.70 7.68
CA THR A 62 39.59 -12.68 7.20
C THR A 62 39.60 -12.56 5.66
N PRO A 63 40.66 -11.97 5.03
CA PRO A 63 40.69 -11.71 3.58
C PRO A 63 40.40 -12.94 2.70
N GLN A 64 40.71 -14.13 3.20
CA GLN A 64 40.49 -15.40 2.52
C GLN A 64 39.01 -15.81 2.42
N SER A 65 38.17 -15.34 3.34
CA SER A 65 36.73 -15.65 3.40
C SER A 65 35.87 -14.53 2.78
N ALA A 66 36.45 -13.36 2.56
CA ALA A 66 35.75 -12.17 2.07
C ALA A 66 35.16 -12.35 0.65
N GLY A 67 35.77 -13.18 -0.19
CA GLY A 67 35.32 -13.45 -1.56
C GLY A 67 34.07 -14.34 -1.67
N GLN A 68 33.73 -15.11 -0.63
CA GLN A 68 32.54 -15.96 -0.60
C GLN A 68 31.35 -15.30 0.13
N GLN A 69 31.55 -14.13 0.72
CA GLN A 69 30.54 -13.46 1.53
C GLN A 69 29.71 -12.46 0.71
N GLN A 70 28.43 -12.38 1.05
CA GLN A 70 27.45 -11.48 0.45
C GLN A 70 27.98 -10.04 0.31
N GLY A 71 27.77 -9.43 -0.85
CA GLY A 71 28.30 -8.11 -1.21
C GLY A 71 27.91 -7.01 -0.20
N TRP A 72 28.80 -6.03 0.00
CA TRP A 72 28.53 -4.89 0.90
C TRP A 72 27.27 -4.13 0.51
N GLY A 73 27.03 -3.97 -0.80
CA GLY A 73 25.80 -3.36 -1.32
C GLY A 73 24.55 -4.13 -0.92
N THR A 74 24.57 -5.47 -0.97
CA THR A 74 23.40 -6.28 -0.57
C THR A 74 23.14 -6.22 0.93
N ILE A 75 24.18 -6.19 1.76
CA ILE A 75 24.05 -6.04 3.22
C ILE A 75 23.46 -4.66 3.55
N ALA A 76 24.00 -3.60 2.95
CA ALA A 76 23.47 -2.24 3.12
C ALA A 76 22.01 -2.13 2.68
N LEU A 77 21.68 -2.72 1.52
CA LEU A 77 20.30 -2.77 1.02
C LEU A 77 19.37 -3.51 2.00
N LEU A 78 19.79 -4.66 2.53
CA LEU A 78 19.01 -5.43 3.50
C LEU A 78 18.72 -4.63 4.78
N ILE A 79 19.70 -3.89 5.29
CA ILE A 79 19.51 -3.07 6.50
C ILE A 79 18.61 -1.88 6.20
N LEU A 80 18.81 -1.18 5.07
CA LEU A 80 17.99 -0.03 4.69
C LEU A 80 16.54 -0.44 4.40
N VAL A 81 16.33 -1.46 3.57
CA VAL A 81 15.01 -1.98 3.23
C VAL A 81 14.36 -2.62 4.45
N GLY A 82 15.10 -3.40 5.24
CA GLY A 82 14.59 -4.00 6.48
C GLY A 82 14.15 -2.94 7.49
N GLY A 83 14.94 -1.89 7.70
CA GLY A 83 14.61 -0.78 8.59
C GLY A 83 13.44 0.07 8.10
N ALA A 84 13.37 0.34 6.80
CA ALA A 84 12.28 1.07 6.16
C ALA A 84 10.96 0.29 6.24
N LEU A 85 10.99 -1.02 5.95
CA LEU A 85 9.82 -1.89 6.08
C LEU A 85 9.40 -2.05 7.55
N GLY A 86 10.37 -2.14 8.46
CA GLY A 86 10.17 -2.31 9.91
C GLY A 86 9.48 -1.13 10.59
N THR A 87 9.76 0.10 10.17
CA THR A 87 9.27 1.32 10.84
C THR A 87 8.11 2.00 10.11
N GLY A 88 7.88 1.68 8.83
CA GLY A 88 6.86 2.37 8.03
C GLY A 88 6.55 1.73 6.69
N GLY A 89 6.79 0.42 6.51
CA GLY A 89 6.68 -0.27 5.21
C GLY A 89 5.35 -0.05 4.48
N TRP A 90 4.23 -0.07 5.22
CA TRP A 90 2.92 0.19 4.63
C TRP A 90 2.75 1.63 4.13
N SER A 91 3.27 2.61 4.88
CA SER A 91 3.25 4.01 4.46
C SER A 91 4.09 4.21 3.19
N LEU A 92 5.24 3.55 3.09
CA LEU A 92 6.10 3.63 1.91
C LEU A 92 5.41 3.07 0.66
N ILE A 93 4.75 1.92 0.79
CA ILE A 93 3.98 1.32 -0.32
C ILE A 93 2.85 2.24 -0.76
N ASN A 94 2.11 2.84 0.18
CA ASN A 94 1.02 3.76 -0.16
C ASN A 94 1.53 5.03 -0.84
N THR A 95 2.64 5.60 -0.38
CA THR A 95 3.23 6.81 -1.00
C THR A 95 3.72 6.52 -2.41
N ILE A 96 4.39 5.38 -2.64
CA ILE A 96 4.85 4.98 -3.98
C ILE A 96 3.67 4.69 -4.90
N GLY A 97 2.66 3.95 -4.42
CA GLY A 97 1.47 3.60 -5.18
C GLY A 97 0.65 4.83 -5.61
N SER A 98 0.43 5.76 -4.68
CA SER A 98 -0.29 7.01 -4.96
C SER A 98 0.51 7.97 -5.86
N GLY A 99 1.83 8.07 -5.70
CA GLY A 99 2.70 8.85 -6.59
C GLY A 99 2.74 8.32 -8.02
N GLY A 100 2.74 7.00 -8.20
CA GLY A 100 2.65 6.35 -9.51
C GLY A 100 1.31 6.57 -10.20
N GLN A 101 0.20 6.48 -9.44
CA GLN A 101 -1.13 6.85 -9.95
C GLN A 101 -1.18 8.31 -10.40
N LYS A 102 -0.66 9.23 -9.57
CA LYS A 102 -0.63 10.66 -9.90
C LYS A 102 0.20 10.94 -11.15
N THR A 103 1.35 10.28 -11.30
CA THR A 103 2.18 10.40 -12.51
C THR A 103 1.47 9.86 -13.76
N LEU A 104 0.75 8.74 -13.65
CA LEU A 104 -0.05 8.20 -14.75
C LEU A 104 -1.25 9.10 -15.09
N GLU A 105 -1.86 9.74 -14.10
CA GLU A 105 -2.96 10.68 -14.28
C GLU A 105 -2.46 11.98 -14.95
N ASP A 106 -1.30 12.48 -14.54
CA ASP A 106 -0.66 13.66 -15.12
C ASP A 106 -0.17 13.41 -16.56
N LEU A 107 0.32 12.20 -16.86
CA LEU A 107 0.81 11.81 -18.19
C LEU A 107 -0.31 11.32 -19.13
N GLY A 108 -1.31 10.61 -18.60
CA GLY A 108 -2.43 10.05 -19.36
C GLY A 108 -3.59 11.01 -19.56
N GLY A 109 -3.77 12.00 -18.67
CA GLY A 109 -4.92 12.90 -18.68
C GLY A 109 -4.71 14.27 -19.36
N GLY A 110 -3.48 14.79 -19.46
CA GLY A 110 -3.31 16.22 -19.81
C GLY A 110 -2.05 16.64 -20.56
N SER A 111 -0.94 15.91 -20.51
CA SER A 111 0.31 16.42 -21.11
C SER A 111 0.35 16.38 -22.64
N VAL A 112 -0.31 15.42 -23.30
CA VAL A 112 -0.20 15.23 -24.76
C VAL A 112 -1.29 16.01 -25.52
N LEU A 113 -2.49 16.12 -24.95
CA LEU A 113 -3.57 16.90 -25.59
C LEU A 113 -3.31 18.40 -25.48
N VAL A 114 -2.79 18.90 -24.36
CA VAL A 114 -2.55 20.34 -24.19
C VAL A 114 -1.47 20.84 -25.14
N GLN A 115 -0.37 20.10 -25.34
CA GLN A 115 0.67 20.48 -26.31
C GLN A 115 0.21 20.36 -27.76
N THR A 116 -0.59 19.33 -28.10
CA THR A 116 -1.09 19.14 -29.47
C THR A 116 -2.14 20.19 -29.82
N VAL A 117 -3.08 20.49 -28.92
CA VAL A 117 -4.12 21.52 -29.12
C VAL A 117 -3.49 22.91 -29.12
N SER A 118 -2.53 23.23 -28.23
CA SER A 118 -1.86 24.53 -28.24
C SER A 118 -1.04 24.75 -29.51
N HIS A 119 -0.40 23.70 -30.06
CA HIS A 119 0.34 23.79 -31.30
C HIS A 119 -0.58 23.96 -32.52
N VAL A 120 -1.71 23.24 -32.59
CA VAL A 120 -2.70 23.37 -33.67
C VAL A 120 -3.44 24.71 -33.65
N LEU A 121 -3.78 25.22 -32.47
CA LEU A 121 -4.41 26.55 -32.34
C LEU A 121 -3.43 27.69 -32.67
N THR A 122 -2.13 27.51 -32.41
CA THR A 122 -1.10 28.50 -32.77
C THR A 122 -0.74 28.43 -34.27
N SER A 123 -0.80 27.24 -34.90
CA SER A 123 -0.53 27.09 -36.33
C SER A 123 -1.74 27.37 -37.24
N GLY A 124 -2.97 27.42 -36.68
CA GLY A 124 -4.21 27.64 -37.44
C GLY A 124 -4.75 29.08 -37.43
N VAL A 125 -4.14 29.99 -36.65
CA VAL A 125 -4.58 31.40 -36.52
C VAL A 125 -3.78 32.35 -37.44
N LEU A 126 -2.89 31.82 -38.28
CA LEU A 126 -2.12 32.59 -39.29
C LEU A 126 -2.35 32.10 -40.74
N GLY A 127 -3.52 31.55 -41.04
CA GLY A 127 -3.97 31.21 -42.40
C GLY A 127 -5.22 31.97 -42.79
#